data_AF-A0A7X9F4Q6-F1
#
_entry.id   AF-A0A7X9F4Q6-F1
#
_cell.length_a   1.000
_cell.length_b   1.000
_cell.length_c   1.000
_cell.angle_alpha   90.00
_cell.angle_beta   90.00
_cell.angle_gamma   90.00
#
_symmetry.space_group_name_H-M   'P 1'
#
loop_
_entity.id
_entity.type
_entity.pdbx_description
1 polymer ?
#
loop_
_entity_poly.entity_id
_entity_poly.type
_entity_poly.pdbx_seq_one_letter_code
_entity_poly.pdbx_strand_id
1 'polypeptide(L)'
;MMQKLRNITVFITGAGAPGAPGIIKSLRKVHERKITIIGGDASLANSVGAGLLDKVFQIPWAESPDFTDKVLEICVSEKVDVIIPLVTRELMVFARNKELFG
;
A
#
# COMPACT_ATOMS: atom_id res chain seq x y z
N MET A 1 14.39 0.46 -27.96
CA MET A 1 13.01 0.26 -27.46
C MET A 1 13.12 -0.32 -26.05
N MET A 2 12.57 0.35 -25.03
CA MET A 2 12.58 -0.19 -23.66
C MET A 2 11.70 -1.43 -23.60
N GLN A 3 12.21 -2.54 -23.07
CA GLN A 3 11.38 -3.71 -22.79
C GLN A 3 10.39 -3.36 -21.67
N LYS A 4 9.12 -3.73 -21.87
CA LYS A 4 8.05 -3.48 -20.90
C LYS A 4 8.09 -4.57 -19.84
N LEU A 5 8.26 -4.21 -18.57
CA LEU A 5 8.32 -5.18 -17.47
C LEU A 5 6.91 -5.62 -17.06
N ARG A 6 6.83 -6.69 -16.27
CA ARG A 6 5.56 -7.21 -15.72
C ARG A 6 4.84 -6.12 -14.93
N ASN A 7 3.52 -6.01 -15.12
CA ASN A 7 2.66 -5.15 -14.32
C ASN A 7 2.63 -5.60 -12.86
N ILE A 8 2.50 -4.64 -11.95
CA ILE A 8 2.50 -4.91 -10.51
C ILE A 8 1.37 -4.16 -9.78
N THR A 9 0.96 -4.71 -8.64
CA THR A 9 0.09 -4.06 -7.67
C THR A 9 0.91 -3.62 -6.47
N VAL A 10 0.86 -2.33 -6.15
CA VAL A 10 1.51 -1.72 -4.99
C VAL A 10 0.44 -1.34 -3.98
N PHE A 11 0.62 -1.77 -2.73
CA PHE A 11 -0.23 -1.40 -1.60
C PHE A 11 0.46 -0.37 -0.71
N ILE A 12 -0.15 0.79 -0.56
CA ILE A 12 0.33 1.87 0.31
C ILE A 12 -0.49 1.87 1.61
N THR A 13 0.10 1.51 2.74
CA THR A 13 -0.54 1.68 4.06
C THR A 13 -0.29 3.08 4.61
N GLY A 14 -1.21 3.59 5.43
CA GLY A 14 -1.22 5.00 5.82
C GLY A 14 -1.51 5.94 4.65
N ALA A 15 -2.44 5.57 3.76
CA ALA A 15 -2.75 6.33 2.55
C ALA A 15 -3.27 7.77 2.80
N GLY A 16 -3.72 8.09 4.03
CA GLY A 16 -4.06 9.44 4.48
C GLY A 16 -2.87 10.27 4.97
N ALA A 17 -1.67 9.68 5.07
CA ALA A 17 -0.47 10.40 5.47
C ALA A 17 -0.10 11.50 4.45
N PRO A 18 0.46 12.65 4.89
CA PRO A 18 0.77 13.77 4.01
C PRO A 18 1.78 13.44 2.90
N GLY A 19 2.60 12.38 3.08
CA GLY A 19 3.54 11.90 2.07
C GLY A 19 2.93 11.09 0.93
N ALA A 20 1.71 10.55 1.12
CA ALA A 20 1.11 9.62 0.15
C ALA A 20 0.94 10.22 -1.26
N PRO A 21 0.46 11.47 -1.45
CA PRO A 21 0.28 12.04 -2.78
C PRO A 21 1.59 12.14 -3.59
N GLY A 22 2.71 12.45 -2.94
CA GLY A 22 4.02 12.55 -3.59
C GLY A 22 4.52 11.19 -4.09
N ILE A 23 4.32 10.14 -3.29
CA ILE A 23 4.70 8.77 -3.64
C ILE A 23 3.82 8.27 -4.78
N ILE A 24 2.50 8.43 -4.68
CA ILE A 24 1.54 8.03 -5.73
C ILE A 24 1.90 8.72 -7.05
N LYS A 25 2.13 10.04 -7.03
CA LYS A 25 2.54 10.80 -8.22
C LYS A 25 3.85 10.30 -8.82
N SER A 26 4.80 9.89 -7.99
CA SER A 26 6.08 9.34 -8.46
C SER A 26 5.91 7.97 -9.11
N LEU A 27 5.11 7.08 -8.53
CA LEU A 27 4.78 5.78 -9.11
C LEU A 27 4.04 5.92 -10.45
N ARG A 28 3.14 6.90 -10.59
CA ARG A 28 2.43 7.17 -11.86
C ARG A 28 3.33 7.68 -13.00
N LYS A 29 4.55 8.14 -12.71
CA LYS A 29 5.55 8.51 -13.73
C LYS A 29 6.30 7.31 -14.29
N VAL A 30 6.10 6.12 -13.76
CA VAL A 30 6.71 4.89 -14.30
C VAL A 30 6.04 4.54 -15.63
N HIS A 31 6.84 4.40 -16.68
CA HIS A 31 6.36 4.08 -18.03
C HIS A 31 6.80 2.70 -18.53
N GLU A 32 7.75 2.06 -17.85
CA GLU A 32 8.24 0.73 -18.21
C GLU A 32 7.26 -0.40 -17.86
N ARG A 33 6.30 -0.18 -16.93
CA ARG A 33 5.22 -1.11 -16.57
C ARG A 33 3.97 -0.36 -16.10
N LYS A 34 2.82 -1.04 -16.10
CA LYS A 34 1.64 -0.53 -15.39
C LYS A 34 1.78 -0.84 -13.90
N ILE A 35 1.56 0.17 -13.07
CA ILE A 35 1.47 0.04 -11.62
C ILE A 35 0.02 0.33 -11.21
N THR A 36 -0.65 -0.70 -10.68
CA THR A 36 -1.91 -0.53 -9.94
C THR A 36 -1.54 -0.11 -8.52
N ILE A 37 -2.11 1.00 -8.03
CA ILE A 37 -1.78 1.55 -6.72
C ILE A 37 -3.04 1.51 -5.86
N ILE A 38 -3.05 0.62 -4.87
CA ILE A 38 -4.13 0.52 -3.89
C ILE A 38 -3.65 1.09 -2.55
N GLY A 39 -4.57 1.53 -1.69
CA GLY A 39 -4.22 2.15 -0.42
C GLY A 39 -5.04 1.66 0.76
N GLY A 40 -4.45 1.74 1.95
CA GLY A 40 -5.04 1.33 3.21
C GLY A 40 -4.87 2.43 4.23
N ASP A 41 -5.93 2.79 4.94
CA ASP A 41 -5.85 3.75 6.05
C ASP A 41 -6.79 3.38 7.19
N ALA A 42 -6.40 3.72 8.42
CA ALA A 42 -7.26 3.51 9.59
C ALA A 42 -8.49 4.43 9.60
N SER A 43 -8.38 5.60 8.96
CA SER A 43 -9.40 6.63 8.89
C SER A 43 -9.61 7.10 7.44
N LEU A 44 -10.59 6.51 6.76
CA LEU A 44 -10.94 6.89 5.38
C LEU A 44 -11.41 8.34 5.23
N ALA A 45 -11.97 8.94 6.28
CA ALA A 45 -12.45 10.33 6.28
C ALA A 45 -11.36 11.37 5.94
N ASN A 46 -10.08 11.02 6.13
CA ASN A 46 -8.92 11.89 5.90
C ASN A 46 -7.98 11.35 4.82
N SER A 47 -8.42 10.39 4.00
CA SER A 47 -7.55 9.82 2.97
C SER A 47 -7.40 10.79 1.80
N VAL A 48 -6.51 11.77 1.95
CA VAL A 48 -6.11 12.74 0.91
C VAL A 48 -5.63 12.03 -0.37
N GLY A 49 -5.12 10.80 -0.22
CA GLY A 49 -4.73 9.92 -1.34
C GLY A 49 -5.87 9.21 -2.06
N ALA A 50 -7.10 9.16 -1.52
CA ALA A 50 -8.17 8.30 -2.06
C ALA A 50 -8.55 8.61 -3.50
N GLY A 51 -8.53 9.89 -3.91
CA GLY A 51 -8.78 10.28 -5.30
C GLY A 51 -7.63 9.96 -6.28
N LEU A 52 -6.47 9.53 -5.78
CA LEU A 52 -5.27 9.22 -6.57
C LEU A 52 -5.02 7.70 -6.68
N LEU A 53 -5.68 6.92 -5.84
CA LEU A 53 -5.54 5.47 -5.72
C LEU A 53 -6.57 4.76 -6.61
N ASP A 54 -6.21 3.58 -7.10
CA ASP A 54 -7.10 2.73 -7.89
C ASP A 54 -8.15 2.03 -7.01
N LYS A 55 -7.82 1.79 -5.73
CA LYS A 55 -8.73 1.23 -4.72
C LYS A 55 -8.26 1.62 -3.32
N VAL A 56 -9.19 1.75 -2.37
CA VAL A 56 -8.89 2.09 -0.98
C VAL A 56 -9.61 1.14 -0.03
N PHE A 57 -8.92 0.75 1.04
CA PHE A 57 -9.43 -0.12 2.09
C PHE A 57 -9.30 0.56 3.45
N GLN A 58 -10.29 0.35 4.31
CA GLN A 58 -10.08 0.61 5.73
C GLN A 58 -9.29 -0.54 6.34
N ILE A 59 -8.20 -0.23 7.04
CA ILE A 59 -7.40 -1.20 7.78
C ILE A 59 -7.37 -0.83 9.28
N PRO A 60 -7.05 -1.76 10.20
CA PRO A 60 -6.87 -1.41 11.60
C PRO A 60 -5.68 -0.46 11.82
N TRP A 61 -5.56 0.11 13.02
CA TRP A 61 -4.32 0.74 13.47
C TRP A 61 -3.21 -0.31 13.60
N ALA A 62 -1.95 0.11 13.43
CA ALA A 62 -0.79 -0.79 13.48
C ALA A 62 -0.68 -1.58 14.79
N GLU A 63 -1.12 -1.00 15.90
CA GLU A 63 -1.13 -1.63 17.22
C GLU A 63 -2.26 -2.64 17.42
N SER A 64 -3.23 -2.68 16.51
CA SER A 64 -4.33 -3.64 16.58
C SER A 64 -3.81 -5.06 16.35
N PRO A 65 -4.25 -6.06 17.14
CA PRO A 65 -3.90 -7.45 16.89
C PRO A 65 -4.32 -7.91 15.48
N ASP A 66 -5.41 -7.33 14.95
CA ASP A 66 -5.98 -7.71 13.65
C ASP A 66 -5.30 -7.01 12.45
N PHE A 67 -4.32 -6.14 12.69
CA PHE A 67 -3.67 -5.37 11.61
C PHE A 67 -3.02 -6.27 10.57
N THR A 68 -2.18 -7.20 11.05
CA THR A 68 -1.39 -8.10 10.19
C THR A 68 -2.31 -8.96 9.33
N ASP A 69 -3.31 -9.59 9.95
CA ASP A 69 -4.26 -10.46 9.27
C ASP A 69 -5.05 -9.70 8.22
N LYS A 70 -5.52 -8.48 8.55
CA LYS A 70 -6.27 -7.68 7.59
C LYS A 70 -5.43 -7.22 6.41
N VAL A 71 -4.19 -6.81 6.65
CA VAL A 71 -3.26 -6.42 5.59
C VAL A 71 -2.92 -7.63 4.71
N LEU A 72 -2.70 -8.80 5.30
CA LEU A 72 -2.42 -10.03 4.57
C LEU A 72 -3.62 -10.47 3.70
N GLU A 73 -4.84 -10.41 4.25
CA GLU A 73 -6.08 -10.67 3.51
C GLU A 73 -6.16 -9.83 2.23
N ILE A 74 -5.93 -8.52 2.35
CA ILE A 74 -5.92 -7.58 1.21
C ILE A 74 -4.80 -7.93 0.23
N CYS A 75 -3.61 -8.27 0.72
CA CYS A 75 -2.48 -8.64 -0.14
C CYS A 75 -2.80 -9.86 -1.00
N VAL A 76 -3.41 -10.89 -0.40
CA VAL A 76 -3.83 -12.11 -1.10
C VAL A 76 -4.96 -11.82 -2.08
N SER A 77 -6.00 -11.08 -1.67
CA SER A 77 -7.17 -10.83 -2.52
C SER A 77 -6.85 -9.94 -3.72
N GLU A 78 -6.02 -8.92 -3.53
CA GLU A 78 -5.66 -7.95 -4.56
C GLU A 78 -4.36 -8.32 -5.31
N LYS A 79 -3.74 -9.46 -4.96
CA LYS A 79 -2.47 -9.93 -5.55
C LYS A 79 -1.38 -8.86 -5.47
N VAL A 80 -1.17 -8.33 -4.27
CA VAL A 80 -0.17 -7.29 -4.00
C VAL A 80 1.22 -7.86 -4.20
N ASP A 81 2.04 -7.16 -4.98
CA ASP A 81 3.44 -7.50 -5.22
C ASP A 81 4.38 -6.77 -4.25
N VAL A 82 4.01 -5.56 -3.82
CA VAL A 82 4.84 -4.70 -2.97
C VAL A 82 3.96 -3.94 -1.98
N ILE A 83 4.35 -3.93 -0.70
CA ILE A 83 3.79 -3.06 0.33
C ILE A 83 4.76 -1.89 0.55
N ILE A 84 4.24 -0.66 0.57
CA ILE A 84 4.99 0.54 0.95
C ILE A 84 4.35 1.12 2.22
N PRO A 85 4.92 0.85 3.41
CA PRO A 85 4.42 1.41 4.65
C PRO A 85 4.79 2.88 4.79
N LEU A 86 3.79 3.75 5.04
CA LEU A 86 4.01 5.19 5.23
C LEU A 86 3.99 5.62 6.69
N VAL A 87 3.66 4.72 7.62
CA VAL A 87 3.58 5.03 9.05
C VAL A 87 4.66 4.29 9.81
N THR A 88 5.48 5.02 10.58
CA THR A 88 6.61 4.46 11.35
C THR A 88 6.20 3.32 12.29
N ARG A 89 5.00 3.40 12.87
CA ARG A 89 4.46 2.38 13.80
C ARG A 89 4.25 1.02 13.12
N GLU A 90 4.03 1.00 11.81
CA GLU A 90 3.82 -0.23 11.04
C GLU A 90 5.14 -0.99 10.80
N LEU A 91 6.28 -0.29 10.80
CA LEU A 91 7.57 -0.88 10.42
C LEU A 91 7.95 -2.08 11.29
N MET A 92 7.73 -1.99 12.60
CA MET A 92 8.03 -3.09 13.51
C MET A 92 7.07 -4.27 13.33
N VAL A 93 5.82 -4.02 12.96
CA VAL A 93 4.83 -5.06 12.70
C VAL A 93 5.21 -5.83 11.43
N PHE A 94 5.54 -5.12 10.34
CA PHE A 94 6.01 -5.74 9.10
C PHE A 94 7.34 -6.48 9.29
N ALA A 95 8.30 -5.90 10.03
CA ALA A 95 9.59 -6.55 10.26
C ALA A 95 9.46 -7.88 11.02
N ARG A 96 8.59 -7.94 12.03
CA ARG A 96 8.33 -9.17 12.81
C ARG A 96 7.60 -10.24 12.00
N ASN A 97 6.82 -9.84 10.99
CA ASN A 97 6.01 -10.73 10.16
C ASN A 97 6.57 -10.86 8.74
N LYS A 98 7.87 -10.62 8.53
CA LYS A 98 8.49 -10.57 7.21
C LYS A 98 8.23 -11.84 6.39
N GLU A 99 8.21 -13.01 7.03
CA GLU A 99 7.94 -14.30 6.36
C GLU A 99 6.52 -14.41 5.79
N LEU A 100 5.55 -13.63 6.31
CA LEU A 100 4.20 -13.58 5.77
C LEU A 100 4.09 -12.67 4.53
N PHE A 101 5.03 -11.75 4.34
CA PHE A 101 4.99 -10.71 3.32
C PHE A 101 6.15 -10.76 2.30
N GLY A 102 7.12 -11.64 2.49
CA GLY A 102 8.40 -11.68 1.78
C GLY A 102 8.58 -12.86 0.85
#